data_AF-A0A534WE51-F1
#
_entry.id   AF-A0A534WE51-F1
#
_cell.length_a   1.000
_cell.length_b   1.000
_cell.length_c   1.000
_cell.angle_alpha   90.00
_cell.angle_beta   90.00
_cell.angle_gamma   90.00
#
_symmetry.space_group_name_H-M   'P 1'
#
loop_
_entity.id
_entity.type
_entity.pdbx_description
1 polymer ?
#
loop_
_entity_poly.entity_id
_entity_poly.type
_entity_poly.pdbx_seq_one_letter_code
_entity_poly.pdbx_strand_id
1 'polypeptide(L)'
;MPAGEAPAADPVIVLRNPSNIELAMAVRAMIAAPAVPDSTIATSGISDIQPRSYAHLAGLLPRALERILRFDVGAAVIARPGSEPVIDVHAVAECPQEALDWVRQRALTLYRLVAGGLADEGEDIARDRQTPPVRSSMYFPLASEGIVVGLTYLASYRPRAFSPEDERVLAELATHASGAYRRVEGSVHRLRLTPRQSQVLALIASGLSDKEVASRLGLAHRTVRTHVDRLLREHGLRSRTEAVAAWLRGQQE
;
A
#
# COMPACT_ATOMS: atom_id res chain seq x y z
N MET A 1 -25.16 22.67 -6.06
CA MET A 1 -24.57 21.32 -6.00
C MET A 1 -23.71 21.16 -7.24
N PRO A 2 -22.40 21.46 -7.21
CA PRO A 2 -21.54 21.01 -8.30
C PRO A 2 -21.34 19.50 -8.13
N ALA A 3 -21.49 18.75 -9.20
CA ALA A 3 -21.08 17.35 -9.24
C ALA A 3 -19.59 17.29 -8.90
N GLY A 4 -19.23 16.54 -7.86
CA GLY A 4 -17.84 16.29 -7.52
C GLY A 4 -17.17 15.63 -8.72
N GLU A 5 -16.23 16.33 -9.33
CA GLU A 5 -15.37 15.84 -10.38
C GLU A 5 -14.63 14.61 -9.82
N ALA A 6 -14.81 13.44 -10.43
CA ALA A 6 -14.12 12.23 -9.99
C ALA A 6 -12.61 12.48 -10.08
N PRO A 7 -11.81 12.16 -9.04
CA PRO A 7 -10.38 12.38 -9.08
C PRO A 7 -9.79 11.63 -10.27
N ALA A 8 -9.04 12.34 -11.11
CA ALA A 8 -8.40 11.77 -12.29
C ALA A 8 -7.47 10.61 -11.86
N ALA A 9 -7.48 9.51 -12.61
CA ALA A 9 -6.74 8.30 -12.24
C ALA A 9 -5.23 8.55 -12.24
N ASP A 10 -4.54 8.18 -11.16
CA ASP A 10 -3.09 8.31 -11.05
C ASP A 10 -2.38 7.56 -12.20
N PRO A 11 -1.32 8.13 -12.79
CA PRO A 11 -0.61 7.50 -13.90
C PRO A 11 0.02 6.17 -13.46
N VAL A 12 -0.24 5.11 -14.23
CA VAL A 12 0.33 3.78 -13.99
C VAL A 12 1.53 3.54 -14.89
N ILE A 13 2.67 3.20 -14.29
CA ILE A 13 3.88 2.82 -15.02
C ILE A 13 4.25 1.38 -14.69
N VAL A 14 4.35 0.55 -15.74
CA VAL A 14 4.85 -0.82 -15.63
C VAL A 14 6.22 -0.88 -16.26
N LEU A 15 7.18 -1.46 -15.56
CA LEU A 15 8.54 -1.61 -16.07
C LEU A 15 9.00 -3.07 -15.98
N ARG A 16 9.55 -3.55 -17.09
CA ARG A 16 10.20 -4.85 -17.22
C ARG A 16 11.70 -4.71 -17.05
N ASN A 17 12.29 -5.57 -16.21
CA ASN A 17 13.74 -5.64 -15.96
C ASN A 17 14.42 -4.28 -15.77
N PRO A 18 13.87 -3.38 -14.95
CA PRO A 18 14.40 -2.02 -14.81
C PRO A 18 15.84 -2.04 -14.30
N SER A 19 16.71 -1.27 -14.95
CA SER A 19 17.90 -0.75 -14.27
C SER A 19 17.47 0.22 -13.16
N ASN A 20 18.36 0.44 -12.16
CA ASN A 20 18.08 1.43 -11.12
C ASN A 20 17.87 2.85 -11.71
N ILE A 21 18.49 3.15 -12.87
CA ILE A 21 18.34 4.41 -13.59
C ILE A 21 16.94 4.52 -14.23
N GLU A 22 16.48 3.48 -14.93
CA GLU A 22 15.13 3.44 -15.50
C GLU A 22 14.06 3.52 -14.41
N LEU A 23 14.32 2.90 -13.26
CA LEU A 23 13.47 3.02 -12.09
C LEU A 23 13.38 4.47 -11.63
N ALA A 24 14.51 5.12 -11.37
CA ALA A 24 14.59 6.53 -10.96
C ALA A 24 13.92 7.49 -11.97
N MET A 25 14.11 7.23 -13.27
CA MET A 25 13.48 8.00 -14.35
C MET A 25 11.96 7.80 -14.39
N ALA A 26 11.48 6.57 -14.21
CA ALA A 26 10.05 6.29 -14.13
C ALA A 26 9.41 6.93 -12.89
N VAL A 27 10.10 6.94 -11.74
CA VAL A 27 9.63 7.67 -10.54
C VAL A 27 9.40 9.14 -10.86
N ARG A 28 10.40 9.78 -11.49
CA ARG A 28 10.31 11.19 -11.90
C ARG A 28 9.18 11.41 -12.91
N ALA A 29 9.02 10.49 -13.87
CA ALA A 29 7.93 10.55 -14.84
C ALA A 29 6.55 10.41 -14.16
N MET A 30 6.42 9.57 -13.14
CA MET A 30 5.16 9.38 -12.40
C MET A 30 4.75 10.61 -11.58
N ILE A 31 5.74 11.28 -10.96
CA ILE A 31 5.52 12.53 -10.22
C ILE A 31 5.21 13.69 -11.19
N ALA A 32 5.73 13.64 -12.42
CA ALA A 32 5.57 14.70 -13.43
C ALA A 32 4.43 14.46 -14.43
N ALA A 33 3.84 13.26 -14.48
CA ALA A 33 2.82 12.90 -15.46
C ALA A 33 1.42 13.37 -15.02
N PRO A 34 0.65 14.04 -15.89
CA PRO A 34 -0.76 14.27 -15.63
C PRO A 34 -1.50 12.93 -15.57
N ALA A 35 -2.51 12.87 -14.70
CA ALA A 35 -3.42 11.73 -14.53
C ALA A 35 -3.90 11.17 -15.87
N VAL A 36 -3.81 9.85 -16.05
CA VAL A 36 -4.19 9.17 -17.28
C VAL A 36 -5.71 9.04 -17.30
N PRO A 37 -6.42 9.53 -18.33
CA PRO A 37 -7.87 9.36 -18.42
C PRO A 37 -8.25 7.88 -18.52
N ASP A 38 -9.34 7.53 -17.86
CA ASP A 38 -9.91 6.18 -17.73
C ASP A 38 -9.85 5.42 -19.08
N SER A 39 -8.92 4.47 -19.20
CA SER A 39 -8.88 3.60 -20.36
C SER A 39 -9.91 2.50 -20.20
N THR A 40 -11.00 2.61 -20.94
CA THR A 40 -12.10 1.63 -21.05
C THR A 40 -11.60 0.34 -21.73
N ILE A 41 -10.88 -0.49 -20.98
CA ILE A 41 -10.66 -1.90 -21.34
C ILE A 41 -11.62 -2.69 -20.46
N ALA A 42 -12.60 -3.33 -21.09
CA ALA A 42 -13.54 -4.20 -20.39
C ALA A 42 -12.83 -5.52 -20.04
N THR A 43 -12.53 -5.75 -18.76
CA THR A 43 -12.07 -7.06 -18.27
C THR A 43 -13.07 -7.66 -17.30
N SER A 44 -13.86 -8.61 -17.79
CA SER A 44 -14.63 -9.51 -16.93
C SER A 44 -13.66 -10.44 -16.21
N GLY A 45 -13.24 -10.09 -15.00
CA GLY A 45 -12.45 -10.98 -14.13
C GLY A 45 -11.51 -10.31 -13.11
N ILE A 46 -11.14 -9.04 -13.31
CA ILE A 46 -10.21 -8.30 -12.42
C ILE A 46 -10.96 -7.50 -11.34
N SER A 47 -12.27 -7.36 -11.46
CA SER A 47 -13.12 -6.46 -10.66
C SER A 47 -13.35 -6.87 -9.19
N ASP A 48 -12.77 -7.97 -8.71
CA ASP A 48 -13.13 -8.57 -7.41
C ASP A 48 -12.13 -8.31 -6.26
N ILE A 49 -11.21 -7.35 -6.43
CA ILE A 49 -10.30 -6.96 -5.35
C ILE A 49 -11.08 -6.13 -4.31
N GLN A 50 -11.65 -6.83 -3.33
CA GLN A 50 -12.37 -6.28 -2.17
C GLN A 50 -11.57 -6.50 -0.87
N PRO A 51 -10.48 -5.73 -0.66
CA PRO A 51 -9.67 -5.86 0.54
C PRO A 51 -10.44 -5.29 1.74
N ARG A 52 -10.19 -5.90 2.92
CA ARG A 52 -10.78 -5.48 4.19
C ARG A 52 -9.81 -4.64 5.04
N SER A 53 -8.53 -4.66 4.67
CA SER A 53 -7.44 -3.96 5.33
C SER A 53 -6.25 -3.84 4.37
N TYR A 54 -5.28 -3.00 4.70
CA TYR A 54 -4.04 -2.87 3.93
C TYR A 54 -3.25 -4.20 3.86
N ALA A 55 -3.26 -4.99 4.94
CA ALA A 55 -2.63 -6.31 4.96
C ALA A 55 -3.37 -7.31 4.06
N HIS A 56 -4.71 -7.25 4.04
CA HIS A 56 -5.49 -8.07 3.12
C HIS A 56 -5.21 -7.68 1.65
N LEU A 57 -5.09 -6.37 1.36
CA LEU A 57 -4.71 -5.90 0.02
C LEU A 57 -3.32 -6.41 -0.38
N ALA A 58 -2.31 -6.27 0.49
CA ALA A 58 -0.96 -6.79 0.23
C ALA A 58 -0.98 -8.30 -0.08
N GLY A 59 -1.77 -9.07 0.67
CA GLY A 59 -1.90 -10.51 0.42
C GLY A 59 -2.65 -10.88 -0.87
N LEU A 60 -3.65 -10.08 -1.26
CA LEU A 60 -4.44 -10.39 -2.45
C LEU A 60 -3.68 -10.16 -3.75
N LEU A 61 -2.85 -9.12 -3.83
CA LEU A 61 -2.29 -8.68 -5.12
C LEU A 61 -1.45 -9.76 -5.82
N PRO A 62 -0.42 -10.36 -5.20
CA PRO A 62 0.36 -11.40 -5.87
C PRO A 62 -0.49 -12.63 -6.23
N ARG A 63 -1.44 -13.01 -5.36
CA ARG A 63 -2.31 -14.18 -5.57
C ARG A 63 -3.32 -13.98 -6.70
N ALA A 64 -3.84 -12.77 -6.85
CA ALA A 64 -4.72 -12.41 -7.96
C ALA A 64 -3.95 -12.47 -9.29
N LEU A 65 -2.69 -12.01 -9.29
CA LEU A 65 -1.82 -12.01 -10.46
C LEU A 65 -1.45 -13.44 -10.90
N GLU A 66 -1.35 -14.41 -9.99
CA GLU A 66 -0.99 -15.80 -10.33
C GLU A 66 -1.97 -16.43 -11.33
N ARG A 67 -3.26 -16.07 -11.25
CA ARG A 67 -4.30 -16.58 -12.14
C ARG A 67 -4.20 -16.03 -13.56
N ILE A 68 -3.42 -14.96 -13.74
CA ILE A 68 -3.40 -14.13 -14.94
C ILE A 68 -2.02 -14.18 -15.61
N LEU A 69 -0.97 -14.26 -14.81
CA LEU A 69 0.42 -14.10 -15.24
C LEU A 69 1.28 -15.27 -14.80
N ARG A 70 2.28 -15.57 -15.62
CA ARG A 70 3.27 -16.61 -15.32
C ARG A 70 4.49 -15.99 -14.66
N PHE A 71 4.50 -15.97 -13.33
CA PHE A 71 5.67 -15.65 -12.52
C PHE A 71 5.96 -16.78 -11.52
N ASP A 72 7.13 -16.76 -10.89
CA ASP A 72 7.54 -17.79 -9.92
C ASP A 72 7.35 -17.28 -8.48
N VAL A 73 7.66 -16.01 -8.23
CA VAL A 73 7.53 -15.36 -6.92
C VAL A 73 7.17 -13.88 -7.07
N GLY A 74 6.28 -13.38 -6.22
CA GLY A 74 5.86 -11.99 -6.20
C GLY A 74 5.75 -11.44 -4.78
N ALA A 75 5.87 -10.14 -4.64
CA ALA A 75 5.66 -9.43 -3.39
C ALA A 75 4.86 -8.17 -3.61
N ALA A 76 4.01 -7.83 -2.65
CA ALA A 76 3.29 -6.56 -2.62
C ALA A 76 3.61 -5.81 -1.34
N VAL A 77 3.99 -4.56 -1.51
CA VAL A 77 4.24 -3.58 -0.46
C VAL A 77 3.08 -2.60 -0.46
N ILE A 78 2.41 -2.44 0.68
CA ILE A 78 1.33 -1.47 0.86
C ILE A 78 1.71 -0.55 2.02
N ALA A 79 1.90 0.72 1.70
CA ALA A 79 2.12 1.77 2.67
C ALA A 79 0.87 1.97 3.52
N ARG A 80 1.06 2.30 4.79
CA ARG A 80 -0.01 2.77 5.66
C ARG A 80 0.33 4.19 6.07
N PRO A 81 -0.61 5.14 6.00
CA PRO A 81 -0.33 6.51 6.41
C PRO A 81 0.22 6.56 7.85
N GLY A 82 1.45 7.06 8.03
CA GLY A 82 2.10 7.18 9.34
C GLY A 82 2.57 5.87 9.98
N SER A 83 2.60 4.76 9.23
CA SER A 83 2.93 3.42 9.72
C SER A 83 3.90 2.72 8.77
N GLU A 84 4.63 1.71 9.28
CA GLU A 84 5.50 0.90 8.41
C GLU A 84 4.69 0.18 7.32
N PRO A 85 5.23 0.07 6.09
CA PRO A 85 4.61 -0.68 5.01
C PRO A 85 4.34 -2.14 5.40
N VAL A 86 3.20 -2.66 4.96
CA VAL A 86 2.90 -4.09 5.05
C VAL A 86 3.46 -4.76 3.80
N ILE A 87 4.12 -5.90 3.96
CA ILE A 87 4.71 -6.66 2.86
C ILE A 87 4.25 -8.11 2.93
N ASP A 88 3.60 -8.56 1.87
CA ASP A 88 3.28 -9.98 1.66
C ASP A 88 4.08 -10.52 0.48
N VAL A 89 4.55 -11.76 0.61
CA VAL A 89 5.31 -12.47 -0.43
C VAL A 89 4.55 -13.75 -0.75
N HIS A 90 4.41 -14.02 -2.04
CA HIS A 90 3.72 -15.18 -2.57
C HIS A 90 4.60 -15.89 -3.59
N ALA A 91 4.77 -17.20 -3.43
CA ALA A 91 5.42 -18.05 -4.41
C ALA A 91 4.40 -19.02 -5.01
N VAL A 92 4.45 -19.18 -6.33
CA VAL A 92 3.54 -20.05 -7.09
C VAL A 92 3.89 -21.54 -6.89
N ALA A 93 5.16 -21.81 -6.59
CA ALA A 93 5.66 -23.13 -6.28
C ALA A 93 6.58 -23.08 -5.04
N GLU A 94 6.94 -24.26 -4.54
CA GLU A 94 7.86 -24.39 -3.42
C GLU A 94 9.19 -23.69 -3.75
N CYS A 95 9.56 -22.73 -2.91
CA CYS A 95 10.63 -21.77 -3.16
C CYS A 95 11.53 -21.67 -1.92
N PRO A 96 12.87 -21.64 -2.07
CA PRO A 96 13.77 -21.49 -0.93
C PRO A 96 13.47 -20.21 -0.13
N GLN A 97 13.55 -20.28 1.19
CA GLN A 97 13.30 -19.12 2.06
C GLN A 97 14.19 -17.91 1.70
N GLU A 98 15.44 -18.16 1.30
CA GLU A 98 16.37 -17.10 0.87
C GLU A 98 15.85 -16.33 -0.35
N ALA A 99 15.17 -17.01 -1.27
CA ALA A 99 14.59 -16.37 -2.43
C ALA A 99 13.35 -15.53 -2.06
N LEU A 100 12.53 -16.00 -1.12
CA LEU A 100 11.39 -15.23 -0.60
C LEU A 100 11.86 -13.96 0.11
N ASP A 101 12.90 -14.07 0.95
CA ASP A 101 13.46 -12.94 1.69
C ASP A 101 14.10 -11.92 0.74
N TRP A 102 14.82 -12.39 -0.28
CA TRP A 102 15.40 -11.53 -1.32
C TRP A 102 14.31 -10.74 -2.05
N VAL A 103 13.21 -11.39 -2.45
CA VAL A 103 12.11 -10.74 -3.16
C VAL A 103 11.41 -9.72 -2.24
N ARG A 104 11.24 -10.04 -0.97
CA ARG A 104 10.69 -9.13 0.05
C ARG A 104 11.52 -7.85 0.14
N GLN A 105 12.83 -7.99 0.32
CA GLN A 105 13.75 -6.87 0.44
C GLN A 105 13.81 -6.08 -0.87
N ARG A 106 13.87 -6.76 -2.02
CA ARG A 106 13.84 -6.09 -3.32
C ARG A 106 12.59 -5.23 -3.49
N ALA A 107 11.41 -5.75 -3.21
CA ALA A 107 10.16 -5.01 -3.31
C ALA A 107 10.13 -3.79 -2.37
N LEU A 108 10.60 -3.94 -1.13
CA LEU A 108 10.68 -2.83 -0.16
C LEU A 108 11.67 -1.74 -0.59
N THR A 109 12.86 -2.13 -1.06
CA THR A 109 13.86 -1.19 -1.57
C THR A 109 13.31 -0.42 -2.76
N LEU A 110 12.67 -1.13 -3.71
CA LEU A 110 12.03 -0.48 -4.85
C LEU A 110 10.94 0.48 -4.39
N TYR A 111 10.03 0.06 -3.51
CA TYR A 111 9.00 0.93 -2.95
C TYR A 111 9.57 2.22 -2.35
N ARG A 112 10.63 2.12 -1.53
CA ARG A 112 11.27 3.29 -0.91
C ARG A 112 11.83 4.27 -1.94
N LEU A 113 12.46 3.75 -3.00
CA LEU A 113 12.97 4.55 -4.11
C LEU A 113 11.83 5.29 -4.85
N VAL A 114 10.71 4.61 -5.15
CA VAL A 114 9.56 5.25 -5.84
C VAL A 114 8.76 6.19 -4.94
N ALA A 115 8.69 5.94 -3.64
CA ALA A 115 7.96 6.77 -2.68
C ALA A 115 8.69 8.08 -2.31
N GLY A 116 9.73 8.47 -3.05
CA GLY A 116 10.48 9.70 -2.80
C GLY A 116 11.45 9.60 -1.63
N GLY A 117 11.66 8.41 -1.07
CA GLY A 117 12.79 8.16 -0.19
C GLY A 117 14.05 8.24 -1.03
N LEU A 118 14.87 9.28 -0.82
CA LEU A 118 16.30 9.15 -1.06
C LEU A 118 16.69 7.86 -0.34
N ALA A 119 17.09 6.84 -1.10
CA ALA A 119 17.85 5.77 -0.51
C ALA A 119 19.00 6.48 0.20
N ASP A 120 19.11 6.29 1.50
CA ASP A 120 20.36 6.58 2.18
C ASP A 120 21.39 5.79 1.37
N GLU A 121 22.22 6.51 0.62
CA GLU A 121 23.25 5.96 -0.24
C GLU A 121 24.30 5.34 0.68
N GLY A 122 24.02 4.17 1.27
CA GLY A 122 24.90 3.71 2.35
C GLY A 122 24.57 2.44 3.11
N GLU A 123 23.44 1.76 2.92
CA GLU A 123 23.27 0.42 3.50
C GLU A 123 23.30 -0.65 2.42
N ASP A 124 24.53 -1.10 2.17
CA ASP A 124 24.92 -2.43 1.73
C ASP A 124 23.75 -3.39 1.50
N ILE A 125 23.25 -3.44 0.25
CA ILE A 125 22.68 -4.70 -0.25
C ILE A 125 23.89 -5.61 -0.44
N ALA A 126 24.23 -6.27 0.66
CA ALA A 126 25.38 -7.11 0.88
C ALA A 126 25.84 -7.81 -0.39
N ARG A 127 27.11 -7.56 -0.71
CA ARG A 127 27.98 -8.53 -1.35
C ARG A 127 27.75 -9.89 -0.66
N ASP A 128 27.58 -10.93 -1.47
CA ASP A 128 27.81 -12.33 -1.09
C ASP A 128 26.64 -13.16 -0.50
N ARG A 129 25.45 -13.12 -1.11
CA ARG A 129 24.51 -14.25 -1.00
C ARG A 129 23.86 -14.50 -2.35
N GLN A 130 24.01 -15.73 -2.84
CA GLN A 130 23.67 -16.19 -4.18
C GLN A 130 22.29 -15.62 -4.61
N THR A 131 22.29 -14.62 -5.48
CA THR A 131 21.07 -14.01 -5.99
C THR A 131 20.20 -15.14 -6.55
N PRO A 132 18.94 -15.30 -6.12
CA PRO A 132 18.06 -16.28 -6.74
C PRO A 132 18.05 -16.02 -8.25
N PRO A 133 17.91 -17.06 -9.10
CA PRO A 133 18.16 -16.96 -10.54
C PRO A 133 17.01 -16.23 -11.27
N VAL A 134 16.60 -15.06 -10.78
CA VAL A 134 15.60 -14.19 -11.39
C VAL A 134 16.15 -13.71 -12.73
N ARG A 135 15.52 -14.17 -13.80
CA ARG A 135 15.87 -13.84 -15.19
C ARG A 135 14.94 -12.82 -15.81
N SER A 136 13.79 -12.59 -15.17
CA SER A 136 12.91 -11.50 -15.53
C SER A 136 12.11 -11.00 -14.34
N SER A 137 11.80 -9.71 -14.32
CA SER A 137 10.97 -9.08 -13.30
C SER A 137 10.08 -8.01 -13.90
N MET A 138 8.89 -7.84 -13.32
CA MET A 138 8.03 -6.68 -13.51
C MET A 138 7.74 -6.03 -12.18
N TYR A 139 7.48 -4.74 -12.19
CA TYR A 139 6.89 -4.08 -11.05
C TYR A 139 5.92 -2.99 -11.50
N PHE A 140 4.96 -2.71 -10.64
CA PHE A 140 4.03 -1.60 -10.81
C PHE A 140 3.77 -0.93 -9.46
N PRO A 141 3.86 0.39 -9.37
CA PRO A 141 3.51 1.14 -8.19
C PRO A 141 1.99 1.33 -8.09
N LEU A 142 1.52 1.52 -6.85
CA LEU A 142 0.18 1.98 -6.54
C LEU A 142 0.29 3.42 -6.08
N ALA A 143 -0.54 4.28 -6.63
CA ALA A 143 -0.59 5.69 -6.29
C ALA A 143 -1.99 6.06 -5.77
N SER A 144 -2.02 7.02 -4.86
CA SER A 144 -3.22 7.65 -4.35
C SER A 144 -2.91 9.13 -4.13
N GLU A 145 -3.73 10.01 -4.72
CA GLU A 145 -3.58 11.46 -4.60
C GLU A 145 -2.17 11.95 -5.00
N GLY A 146 -1.61 11.37 -6.07
CA GLY A 146 -0.25 11.72 -6.55
C GLY A 146 0.91 11.21 -5.68
N ILE A 147 0.63 10.40 -4.65
CA ILE A 147 1.65 9.79 -3.78
C ILE A 147 1.72 8.29 -4.02
N VAL A 148 2.93 7.73 -4.10
CA VAL A 148 3.12 6.27 -4.17
C VAL A 148 2.82 5.64 -2.80
N VAL A 149 1.74 4.88 -2.75
CA VAL A 149 1.23 4.20 -1.54
C VAL A 149 1.45 2.70 -1.57
N GLY A 150 2.05 2.16 -2.63
CA GLY A 150 2.39 0.74 -2.68
C GLY A 150 3.19 0.38 -3.92
N LEU A 151 3.65 -0.86 -3.95
CA LEU A 151 4.37 -1.44 -5.09
C LEU A 151 4.16 -2.95 -5.10
N THR A 152 3.86 -3.49 -6.28
CA THR A 152 3.90 -4.93 -6.51
C THR A 152 5.09 -5.26 -7.39
N TYR A 153 5.86 -6.26 -7.00
CA TYR A 153 7.01 -6.79 -7.71
C TYR A 153 6.75 -8.26 -8.05
N LEU A 154 6.96 -8.64 -9.30
CA LEU A 154 6.86 -10.00 -9.81
C LEU A 154 8.21 -10.41 -10.37
N ALA A 155 8.64 -11.63 -10.07
CA ALA A 155 9.88 -12.21 -10.57
C ALA A 155 9.66 -13.59 -11.15
N SER A 156 10.41 -13.90 -12.21
CA SER A 156 10.49 -15.22 -12.80
C SER A 156 11.94 -15.65 -13.04
N TYR A 157 12.18 -16.94 -12.84
CA TYR A 157 13.42 -17.62 -13.20
C TYR A 157 13.53 -17.89 -14.70
N ARG A 158 12.46 -17.68 -15.45
CA ARG A 158 12.44 -17.83 -16.91
C ARG A 158 12.90 -16.52 -17.57
N PRO A 159 13.78 -16.58 -18.59
CA PRO A 159 14.08 -15.41 -19.39
C PRO A 159 12.84 -15.01 -20.18
N ARG A 160 12.58 -13.70 -20.32
CA ARG A 160 11.45 -13.16 -21.08
C ARG A 160 10.09 -13.75 -20.67
N ALA A 161 9.87 -13.94 -19.37
CA ALA A 161 8.59 -14.46 -18.87
C ALA A 161 7.41 -13.52 -19.11
N PHE A 162 7.69 -12.23 -19.34
CA PHE A 162 6.70 -11.16 -19.43
C PHE A 162 6.66 -10.51 -20.81
N SER A 163 5.48 -10.58 -21.43
CA SER A 163 5.14 -9.97 -22.70
C SER A 163 4.66 -8.52 -22.54
N PRO A 164 4.58 -7.74 -23.63
CA PRO A 164 3.94 -6.42 -23.61
C PRO A 164 2.44 -6.47 -23.27
N GLU A 165 1.77 -7.61 -23.47
CA GLU A 165 0.37 -7.79 -23.07
C GLU A 165 0.26 -7.90 -21.55
N ASP A 166 1.20 -8.60 -20.91
CA ASP A 166 1.28 -8.68 -19.44
C ASP A 166 1.46 -7.30 -18.81
N GLU A 167 2.21 -6.40 -19.44
CA GLU A 167 2.35 -5.01 -18.97
C GLU A 167 1.01 -4.27 -18.96
N ARG A 168 0.17 -4.46 -19.98
CA ARG A 168 -1.16 -3.81 -20.05
C ARG A 168 -2.08 -4.34 -18.96
N VAL A 169 -2.04 -5.64 -18.72
CA VAL A 169 -2.83 -6.28 -17.67
C VAL A 169 -2.38 -5.81 -16.28
N LEU A 170 -1.07 -5.67 -16.06
CA LEU A 170 -0.53 -5.05 -14.84
C LEU A 170 -1.01 -3.61 -14.68
N ALA A 171 -1.01 -2.84 -15.76
CA ALA A 171 -1.39 -1.45 -15.69
C ALA A 171 -2.85 -1.28 -15.23
N GLU A 172 -3.73 -2.11 -15.77
CA GLU A 172 -5.14 -2.15 -15.38
C GLU A 172 -5.33 -2.65 -13.93
N LEU A 173 -4.58 -3.67 -13.52
CA LEU A 173 -4.60 -4.15 -12.14
C LEU A 173 -4.14 -3.08 -11.15
N ALA A 174 -3.15 -2.27 -11.51
CA ALA A 174 -2.71 -1.15 -10.68
C ALA A 174 -3.85 -0.14 -10.50
N THR A 175 -4.59 0.23 -11.55
CA THR A 175 -5.76 1.12 -11.45
C THR A 175 -6.80 0.57 -10.47
N HIS A 176 -7.15 -0.71 -10.61
CA HIS A 176 -8.11 -1.36 -9.71
C HIS A 176 -7.60 -1.44 -8.27
N ALA A 177 -6.32 -1.76 -8.09
CA ALA A 177 -5.67 -1.87 -6.79
C ALA A 177 -5.53 -0.50 -6.09
N SER A 178 -5.23 0.57 -6.82
CA SER A 178 -5.22 1.95 -6.32
C SER A 178 -6.63 2.38 -5.88
N GLY A 179 -7.66 2.04 -6.66
CA GLY A 179 -9.05 2.24 -6.25
C GLY A 179 -9.43 1.43 -5.00
N ALA A 180 -8.95 0.18 -4.89
CA ALA A 180 -9.16 -0.66 -3.72
C ALA A 180 -8.44 -0.12 -2.48
N TYR A 181 -7.22 0.40 -2.64
CA TYR A 181 -6.48 1.11 -1.61
C TYR A 181 -7.28 2.30 -1.09
N ARG A 182 -7.78 3.19 -1.97
CA ARG A 182 -8.61 4.34 -1.58
C ARG A 182 -9.88 3.94 -0.83
N ARG A 183 -10.51 2.82 -1.19
CA ARG A 183 -11.68 2.31 -0.44
C ARG A 183 -11.32 1.85 0.96
N VAL A 184 -10.20 1.14 1.12
CA VAL A 184 -9.68 0.75 2.44
C VAL A 184 -9.31 1.98 3.22
N GLU A 185 -8.63 2.92 2.59
CA GLU A 185 -8.25 4.21 3.15
C GLU A 185 -9.49 4.96 3.64
N GLY A 186 -10.46 5.28 2.78
CA GLY A 186 -11.72 5.93 3.18
C GLY A 186 -12.52 5.17 4.24
N SER A 187 -12.41 3.83 4.29
CA SER A 187 -13.04 3.01 5.35
C SER A 187 -12.29 3.07 6.68
N VAL A 188 -10.96 3.20 6.66
CA VAL A 188 -10.12 3.45 7.84
C VAL A 188 -10.29 4.89 8.33
N HIS A 189 -10.45 5.84 7.41
CA HIS A 189 -10.67 7.26 7.69
C HIS A 189 -12.06 7.51 8.31
N ARG A 190 -13.08 6.75 7.89
CA ARG A 190 -14.34 6.61 8.64
C ARG A 190 -14.16 5.64 9.80
N LEU A 191 -13.42 6.05 10.83
CA LEU A 191 -13.41 5.33 12.09
C LEU A 191 -14.87 5.14 12.56
N ARG A 192 -15.39 3.92 12.48
CA ARG A 192 -16.71 3.56 13.01
C ARG A 192 -16.63 3.48 14.53
N LEU A 193 -16.44 4.64 15.15
CA LEU A 193 -16.30 4.77 16.59
C LEU A 193 -17.65 4.56 17.28
N THR A 194 -17.64 3.85 18.40
CA THR A 194 -18.75 3.93 19.34
C THR A 194 -18.88 5.37 19.87
N PRO A 195 -20.07 5.78 20.36
CA PRO A 195 -20.27 7.13 20.90
C PRO A 195 -19.22 7.51 21.96
N ARG A 196 -18.82 6.55 22.80
CA ARG A 196 -17.81 6.78 23.84
C ARG A 196 -16.40 6.91 23.27
N GLN A 197 -16.02 6.09 22.29
CA GLN A 197 -14.73 6.20 21.60
C GLN A 197 -14.61 7.54 20.86
N SER A 198 -15.68 8.01 20.22
CA SER A 198 -15.73 9.32 19.57
C SER A 198 -15.51 10.47 20.56
N GLN A 199 -16.19 10.44 21.71
CA GLN A 199 -15.99 11.44 22.78
C GLN A 199 -14.55 11.46 23.30
N VAL A 200 -13.97 10.28 23.55
CA VAL A 200 -12.57 10.15 24.01
C VAL A 200 -11.61 10.71 22.95
N LEU A 201 -11.79 10.32 21.69
CA LEU A 201 -10.90 10.74 20.61
C LEU A 201 -10.99 12.23 20.30
N ALA A 202 -12.19 12.83 20.40
CA ALA A 202 -12.39 14.28 20.22
C ALA A 202 -11.64 15.11 21.28
N LEU A 203 -11.67 14.67 22.53
CA LEU A 203 -10.93 15.32 23.62
C LEU A 203 -9.42 15.14 23.44
N ILE A 204 -8.98 13.96 23.00
CA ILE A 204 -7.57 13.71 22.68
C ILE A 204 -7.10 14.59 21.51
N ALA A 205 -7.91 14.76 20.46
CA ALA A 205 -7.63 15.63 19.33
C ALA A 205 -7.54 17.11 19.72
N SER A 206 -8.23 17.49 20.80
CA SER A 206 -8.15 18.83 21.41
C SER A 206 -6.89 19.02 22.28
N GLY A 207 -5.97 18.04 22.30
CA GLY A 207 -4.70 18.12 23.02
C GLY A 207 -4.73 17.62 24.47
N LEU A 208 -5.84 17.04 24.94
CA LEU A 208 -5.94 16.57 26.33
C LEU A 208 -5.20 15.23 26.53
N SER A 209 -4.55 15.10 27.69
CA SER A 209 -3.99 13.84 28.18
C SER A 209 -5.10 12.88 28.66
N ASP A 210 -4.79 11.58 28.77
CA ASP A 210 -5.78 10.58 29.20
C ASP A 210 -6.34 10.85 30.60
N LYS A 211 -5.53 11.49 31.47
CA LYS A 211 -5.96 11.93 32.81
C LYS A 211 -6.96 13.08 32.74
N GLU A 212 -6.75 14.03 31.83
CA GLU A 212 -7.67 15.16 31.63
C GLU A 212 -8.97 14.71 30.95
N VAL A 213 -8.86 13.81 29.97
CA VAL A 213 -10.02 13.15 29.33
C VAL A 213 -10.85 12.40 30.38
N ALA A 214 -10.19 11.67 31.27
CA ALA A 214 -10.83 10.93 32.35
C ALA A 214 -11.61 11.87 33.29
N SER A 215 -10.96 12.95 33.74
CA SER A 215 -11.62 13.98 34.57
C SER A 215 -12.83 14.60 33.87
N ARG A 216 -12.72 14.90 32.57
CA ARG A 216 -13.78 15.57 31.82
C ARG A 216 -14.98 14.68 31.49
N LEU A 217 -14.76 13.37 31.37
CA LEU A 217 -15.81 12.38 31.11
C LEU A 217 -16.34 11.69 32.38
N GLY A 218 -15.81 12.01 33.56
CA GLY A 218 -16.16 11.33 34.81
C GLY A 218 -15.76 9.86 34.84
N LEU A 219 -14.65 9.51 34.16
CA LEU A 219 -14.15 8.14 34.03
C LEU A 219 -12.86 7.95 34.83
N ALA A 220 -12.53 6.69 35.14
CA ALA A 220 -11.20 6.36 35.63
C ALA A 220 -10.16 6.44 34.49
N HIS A 221 -8.93 6.87 34.79
CA HIS A 221 -7.83 6.94 33.82
C HIS A 221 -7.61 5.60 33.08
N ARG A 222 -7.67 4.47 33.79
CA ARG A 222 -7.58 3.13 33.19
C ARG A 222 -8.68 2.84 32.16
N THR A 223 -9.87 3.40 32.35
CA THR A 223 -11.02 3.19 31.47
C THR A 223 -10.85 3.95 30.16
N VAL A 224 -10.34 5.19 30.22
CA VAL A 224 -9.97 5.94 29.00
C VAL A 224 -8.92 5.20 28.21
N ARG A 225 -7.87 4.70 28.88
CA ARG A 225 -6.82 3.92 28.24
C ARG A 225 -7.36 2.64 27.58
N THR A 226 -8.29 1.96 28.24
CA THR A 226 -8.99 0.80 27.66
C THR A 226 -9.79 1.17 26.41
N HIS A 227 -10.48 2.32 26.40
CA HIS A 227 -11.19 2.80 25.21
C HIS A 227 -10.25 3.12 24.06
N VAL A 228 -9.10 3.74 24.34
CA VAL A 228 -8.06 4.03 23.35
C VAL A 228 -7.45 2.74 22.80
N ASP A 229 -7.03 1.81 23.66
CA ASP A 229 -6.44 0.54 23.23
C ASP A 229 -7.41 -0.28 22.37
N ARG A 230 -8.68 -0.29 22.74
CA ARG A 230 -9.73 -0.97 21.98
C ARG A 230 -9.97 -0.30 20.63
N LEU A 231 -10.04 1.03 20.58
CA LEU A 231 -10.15 1.81 19.35
C LEU A 231 -8.99 1.50 18.41
N LEU A 232 -7.75 1.54 18.92
CA LEU A 232 -6.55 1.29 18.12
C LEU A 232 -6.57 -0.13 17.55
N ARG A 233 -6.92 -1.13 18.36
CA ARG A 233 -7.03 -2.52 17.91
C ARG A 233 -8.15 -2.75 16.90
N GLU A 234 -9.33 -2.20 17.14
CA GLU A 234 -10.50 -2.35 16.26
C GLU A 234 -10.27 -1.71 14.88
N HIS A 235 -9.45 -0.66 14.81
CA HIS A 235 -9.15 0.06 13.57
C HIS A 235 -7.75 -0.22 13.00
N GLY A 236 -6.97 -1.12 13.61
CA GLY A 236 -5.63 -1.49 13.14
C GLY A 236 -4.59 -0.38 13.24
N LEU A 237 -4.82 0.60 14.13
CA LEU A 237 -3.97 1.75 14.37
C LEU A 237 -2.94 1.43 15.45
N ARG A 238 -1.79 2.08 15.39
CA ARG A 238 -0.64 1.84 16.26
C ARG A 238 -0.44 2.94 17.29
N SER A 239 -1.00 4.13 17.08
CA SER A 239 -0.85 5.24 18.03
C SER A 239 -2.10 6.13 18.15
N ARG A 240 -2.23 6.81 19.30
CA ARG A 240 -3.26 7.83 19.50
C ARG A 240 -3.16 8.98 18.50
N THR A 241 -1.96 9.34 18.08
CA THR A 241 -1.73 10.40 17.09
C THR A 241 -2.25 9.98 15.72
N GLU A 242 -2.02 8.73 15.32
CA GLU A 242 -2.56 8.14 14.10
C GLU A 242 -4.09 8.10 14.13
N ALA A 243 -4.68 7.76 15.28
CA ALA A 243 -6.13 7.81 15.48
C ALA A 243 -6.71 9.22 15.32
N VAL A 244 -6.06 10.24 15.90
CA VAL A 244 -6.49 11.64 15.74
C VAL A 244 -6.38 12.09 14.29
N ALA A 245 -5.26 11.80 13.63
CA ALA A 245 -5.05 12.17 12.24
C ALA A 245 -6.07 11.51 11.31
N ALA A 246 -6.39 10.22 11.53
CA ALA A 246 -7.43 9.52 10.79
C ALA A 246 -8.83 10.11 11.03
N TRP A 247 -9.15 10.46 12.28
CA TRP A 247 -10.44 11.05 12.65
C TRP A 247 -10.66 12.44 12.05
N LEU A 248 -9.65 13.32 12.10
CA LEU A 248 -9.75 14.68 11.58
C LEU A 248 -9.94 14.70 10.06
N ARG A 249 -9.26 13.81 9.33
CA ARG A 249 -9.43 13.69 7.87
C ARG A 249 -10.84 13.22 7.50
N GLY A 250 -11.44 12.34 8.29
CA GLY A 250 -12.83 11.90 8.09
C GLY A 250 -13.91 12.93 8.46
N GLN A 251 -13.56 14.09 9.03
CA GLN A 251 -14.50 15.20 9.31
C GLN A 251 -14.51 16.28 8.22
N GLN A 252 -13.62 16.21 7.24
CA GLN A 252 -13.51 17.21 6.16
C GLN A 252 -14.20 16.79 4.85
N GLU A 253 -14.87 15.63 4.84
CA GLU A 253 -15.79 15.17 3.79
C GLU A 253 -17.26 15.33 4.23
#